data_AF-A0A8J5ZCJ3-F1
#
_entry.id   AF-A0A8J5ZCJ3-F1
#
_cell.length_a   1.000
_cell.length_b   1.000
_cell.length_c   1.000
_cell.angle_alpha   90.00
_cell.angle_beta   90.00
_cell.angle_gamma   90.00
#
_symmetry.space_group_name_H-M   'P 1'
#
loop_
_entity.id
_entity.type
_entity.pdbx_description
1 polymer ?
#
loop_
_entity_poly.entity_id
_entity_poly.type
_entity_poly.pdbx_seq_one_letter_code
_entity_poly.pdbx_strand_id
1 'polypeptide(L)'
;MTQGTKAFHLYFQLTSHKLNGKNYLELLQSVKLAIDGRDKLSHLIEEVKQPQVDDPKMSKWRSENSMIIVWLINSMEAFVAKPFLFLPTVKDVWDAVKDTYLDLENAS
;
A
#
# COMPACT_ATOMS: atom_id res chain seq x y z
N MET A 1 -27.01 -8.51 10.89
CA MET A 1 -26.78 -8.52 9.42
C MET A 1 -25.59 -7.62 9.11
N THR A 2 -24.35 -8.13 9.06
CA THR A 2 -23.15 -7.36 8.67
C THR A 2 -22.03 -8.28 8.15
N GLN A 3 -22.35 -9.17 7.20
CA GLN A 3 -21.31 -9.95 6.49
C GLN A 3 -20.84 -9.29 5.18
N GLY A 4 -21.51 -8.23 4.70
CA GLY A 4 -21.19 -7.59 3.42
C GLY A 4 -19.95 -6.67 3.43
N THR A 5 -19.64 -6.03 4.57
CA THR A 5 -18.59 -4.99 4.63
C THR A 5 -17.18 -5.57 4.61
N LYS A 6 -16.97 -6.78 5.14
CA LYS A 6 -15.63 -7.40 5.22
C LYS A 6 -15.08 -7.83 3.84
N ALA A 7 -15.96 -8.30 2.95
CA ALA A 7 -15.54 -8.73 1.61
C ALA A 7 -15.17 -7.53 0.72
N PHE A 8 -15.94 -6.43 0.79
CA PHE A 8 -15.72 -5.24 -0.05
C PHE A 8 -14.34 -4.60 0.14
N HIS A 9 -13.74 -4.76 1.32
CA HIS A 9 -12.40 -4.26 1.62
C HIS A 9 -11.27 -5.10 1.01
N LEU A 10 -11.47 -6.40 0.76
CA LEU A 10 -10.46 -7.29 0.18
C LEU A 10 -10.42 -7.25 -1.36
N TYR A 11 -11.49 -6.80 -2.01
CA TYR A 11 -11.59 -6.70 -3.48
C TYR A 11 -11.23 -5.34 -4.05
N PHE A 12 -10.79 -4.39 -3.22
CA PHE A 12 -10.40 -3.07 -3.72
C PHE A 12 -9.12 -3.16 -4.55
N GLN A 13 -9.19 -2.69 -5.79
CA GLN A 13 -8.07 -2.57 -6.70
C GLN A 13 -7.59 -1.12 -6.73
N LEU A 14 -6.31 -0.87 -6.43
CA LEU A 14 -5.69 0.46 -6.50
C LEU A 14 -5.48 0.93 -7.94
N THR A 15 -5.41 -0.01 -8.89
CA THR A 15 -5.08 0.23 -10.29
C THR A 15 -5.66 -0.89 -11.14
N SER A 16 -6.03 -0.57 -12.39
CA SER A 16 -6.37 -1.56 -13.42
C SER A 16 -5.14 -2.25 -13.99
N HIS A 17 -3.99 -1.57 -14.01
CA HIS A 17 -2.73 -2.10 -14.53
C HIS A 17 -1.77 -2.35 -13.38
N LYS A 18 -1.42 -3.63 -13.17
CA LYS A 18 -0.48 -4.01 -12.13
C LYS A 18 0.92 -3.51 -12.44
N LEU A 19 1.70 -3.24 -11.40
CA LEU A 19 3.12 -2.92 -11.54
C LEU A 19 3.85 -4.10 -12.19
N ASN A 20 4.45 -3.85 -13.36
CA ASN A 20 5.23 -4.82 -14.14
C ASN A 20 6.73 -4.47 -14.21
N GLY A 21 7.13 -3.45 -13.44
CA GLY A 21 8.50 -2.92 -13.38
C GLY A 21 8.82 -1.81 -14.39
N LYS A 22 7.90 -1.47 -15.29
CA LYS A 22 8.07 -0.36 -16.26
C LYS A 22 7.07 0.77 -16.09
N ASN A 23 5.97 0.54 -15.37
CA ASN A 23 4.86 1.48 -15.21
C ASN A 23 4.79 2.07 -13.80
N TYR A 24 5.94 2.41 -13.22
CA TYR A 24 6.01 2.87 -11.83
C TYR A 24 5.29 4.20 -11.62
N LEU A 25 5.46 5.22 -12.49
CA LEU A 25 4.74 6.49 -12.36
C LEU A 25 3.21 6.33 -12.42
N GLU A 26 2.70 5.43 -13.25
CA GLU A 26 1.26 5.14 -13.33
C GLU A 26 0.73 4.52 -12.03
N LEU A 27 1.47 3.56 -11.46
CA LEU A 27 1.16 2.98 -10.16
C LEU A 27 1.20 4.06 -9.07
N LEU A 28 2.29 4.84 -9.02
CA LEU A 28 2.53 5.89 -8.03
C LEU A 28 1.33 6.85 -7.95
N GLN A 29 0.87 7.33 -9.11
CA GLN A 29 -0.26 8.24 -9.17
C GLN A 29 -1.59 7.56 -8.79
N SER A 30 -1.81 6.35 -9.28
CA SER A 30 -3.05 5.59 -9.01
C SER A 30 -3.20 5.27 -7.52
N VAL A 31 -2.12 4.80 -6.88
CA VAL A 31 -2.09 4.51 -5.44
C VAL A 31 -2.35 5.78 -4.62
N LYS A 32 -1.68 6.90 -4.94
CA LYS A 32 -1.89 8.17 -4.23
C LYS A 32 -3.36 8.58 -4.26
N LEU A 33 -3.97 8.63 -5.44
CA LEU A 33 -5.38 9.03 -5.60
C LEU A 33 -6.35 8.07 -4.88
N ALA A 34 -6.12 6.76 -5.03
CA ALA A 34 -6.99 5.73 -4.47
C ALA A 34 -6.95 5.67 -2.93
N ILE A 35 -5.80 5.94 -2.33
CA ILE A 35 -5.61 5.97 -0.88
C ILE A 35 -6.06 7.31 -0.29
N ASP A 36 -5.82 8.42 -0.99
CA ASP A 36 -6.29 9.75 -0.59
C ASP A 36 -7.82 9.84 -0.60
N GLY A 37 -8.48 9.31 -1.63
CA GLY A 37 -9.95 9.20 -1.68
C GLY A 37 -10.58 8.31 -0.61
N ARG A 38 -9.77 7.74 0.31
CA ARG A 38 -10.19 6.93 1.46
C ARG A 38 -9.71 7.48 2.81
N ASP A 39 -9.21 8.71 2.82
CA ASP A 39 -8.66 9.38 4.01
C ASP A 39 -7.52 8.59 4.66
N LYS A 40 -6.69 7.92 3.84
CA LYS A 40 -5.59 7.05 4.30
C LYS A 40 -4.21 7.50 3.82
N LEU A 41 -4.13 8.64 3.14
CA LEU A 41 -2.86 9.15 2.58
C LEU A 41 -1.79 9.34 3.67
N SER A 42 -2.20 9.72 4.88
CA SER A 42 -1.33 9.92 6.04
C SER A 42 -0.55 8.66 6.47
N HIS A 43 -0.99 7.46 6.09
CA HIS A 43 -0.22 6.21 6.28
C HIS A 43 0.89 6.04 5.25
N LEU A 44 0.74 6.59 4.03
CA LEU A 44 1.78 6.57 2.99
C LEU A 44 2.88 7.61 3.25
N ILE A 45 2.51 8.80 3.74
CA ILE A 45 3.44 9.92 3.98
C ILE A 45 3.93 10.01 5.45
N GLU A 46 3.63 9.00 6.27
CA GLU A 46 4.00 8.91 7.70
C GLU A 46 3.51 10.05 8.61
N GLU A 47 2.45 10.77 8.25
CA GLU A 47 1.79 11.67 9.20
C GLU A 47 1.16 10.90 10.37
N VAL A 48 0.75 9.65 10.14
CA VAL A 48 0.29 8.74 11.20
C VAL A 48 1.41 7.79 11.60
N LYS A 49 2.12 8.14 12.69
CA LYS A 49 3.15 7.29 13.30
C LYS A 49 2.53 6.06 13.96
N GLN A 50 3.31 4.98 14.00
CA GLN A 50 2.96 3.78 14.77
C GLN A 50 2.74 4.15 16.24
N PRO A 51 1.56 3.85 16.82
CA PRO A 51 1.30 4.07 18.24
C PRO A 51 2.15 3.17 19.15
N GLN A 52 2.23 3.51 20.43
CA GLN A 52 2.80 2.61 21.44
C GLN A 52 1.94 1.33 21.58
N VAL A 53 2.56 0.25 22.05
CA VAL A 53 1.93 -1.09 22.07
C VAL A 53 0.65 -1.14 22.91
N ASP A 54 0.57 -0.30 23.94
CA ASP A 54 -0.54 -0.16 24.87
C ASP A 54 -1.54 0.95 24.48
N ASP A 55 -1.27 1.71 23.42
CA ASP A 55 -2.18 2.75 22.93
C ASP A 55 -3.46 2.09 22.36
N PRO A 56 -4.66 2.50 22.82
CA PRO A 56 -5.94 2.03 22.26
C PRO A 56 -6.05 2.17 20.73
N LYS A 57 -5.31 3.11 20.12
CA LYS A 57 -5.26 3.33 18.66
C LYS A 57 -4.45 2.26 17.91
N MET A 58 -3.63 1.46 18.60
CA MET A 58 -2.74 0.47 17.98
C MET A 58 -3.51 -0.56 17.15
N SER A 59 -4.67 -1.00 17.62
CA SER A 59 -5.52 -1.95 16.89
C SER A 59 -6.01 -1.38 15.56
N LYS A 60 -6.52 -0.13 15.58
CA LYS A 60 -6.97 0.57 14.37
C LYS A 60 -5.81 0.79 13.41
N TRP A 61 -4.67 1.30 13.90
CA TRP A 61 -3.47 1.53 13.11
C TRP A 61 -3.01 0.25 12.42
N ARG A 62 -2.89 -0.86 13.16
CA ARG A 62 -2.48 -2.16 12.61
C ARG A 62 -3.43 -2.64 11.52
N SER A 63 -4.75 -2.52 11.74
CA SER A 63 -5.75 -2.92 10.74
C SER A 63 -5.64 -2.10 9.46
N GLU A 64 -5.42 -0.79 9.57
CA GLU A 64 -5.27 0.09 8.40
C GLU A 64 -3.96 -0.17 7.66
N ASN A 65 -2.85 -0.31 8.40
CA ASN A 65 -1.53 -0.67 7.88
C ASN A 65 -1.58 -1.97 7.08
N SER A 66 -2.09 -3.06 7.66
CA SER A 66 -2.17 -4.36 6.96
C SER A 66 -3.07 -4.31 5.73
N MET A 67 -4.16 -3.54 5.77
CA MET A 67 -5.06 -3.41 4.63
C MET A 67 -4.40 -2.69 3.45
N ILE A 68 -3.70 -1.59 3.72
CA ILE A 68 -2.98 -0.83 2.67
C ILE A 68 -1.85 -1.67 2.09
N ILE A 69 -1.10 -2.43 2.92
CA ILE A 69 -0.08 -3.38 2.44
C ILE A 69 -0.70 -4.39 1.46
N VAL A 70 -1.83 -5.02 1.82
CA VAL A 70 -2.50 -5.99 0.92
C VAL A 70 -2.91 -5.33 -0.41
N TRP A 71 -3.42 -4.11 -0.36
CA TRP A 71 -3.77 -3.37 -1.58
C TRP A 71 -2.55 -3.07 -2.46
N LEU A 72 -1.43 -2.65 -1.86
CA LEU A 72 -0.16 -2.44 -2.57
C LEU A 72 0.35 -3.75 -3.19
N ILE A 73 0.41 -4.83 -2.43
CA ILE A 73 0.87 -6.14 -2.92
C ILE A 73 -0.02 -6.65 -4.07
N ASN A 74 -1.34 -6.50 -3.95
CA ASN A 74 -2.28 -6.92 -5.00
C ASN A 74 -2.23 -6.04 -6.26
N SER A 75 -1.69 -4.83 -6.14
CA SER A 75 -1.46 -3.91 -7.27
C SER A 75 -0.20 -4.22 -8.07
N MET A 76 0.55 -5.27 -7.71
CA MET A 76 1.79 -5.67 -8.36
C MET A 76 1.62 -7.03 -9.07
N GLU A 77 2.40 -7.25 -10.13
CA GLU A 77 2.56 -8.60 -10.70
C GLU A 77 3.25 -9.51 -9.69
N ALA A 78 2.94 -10.81 -9.70
CA ALA A 78 3.36 -11.72 -8.63
C ALA A 78 4.88 -11.80 -8.44
N PHE A 79 5.66 -11.68 -9.53
CA PHE A 79 7.12 -11.67 -9.45
C PHE A 79 7.67 -10.34 -8.91
N VAL A 80 6.96 -9.22 -9.14
CA VAL A 80 7.28 -7.90 -8.60
C VAL A 80 6.97 -7.83 -7.11
N ALA A 81 5.84 -8.40 -6.67
CA ALA A 81 5.37 -8.28 -5.29
C ALA A 81 6.22 -9.04 -4.26
N LYS A 82 6.89 -10.11 -4.70
CA LYS A 82 7.54 -11.10 -3.82
C LYS A 82 8.54 -10.50 -2.81
N PRO A 83 9.42 -9.54 -3.18
CA PRO A 83 10.36 -8.94 -2.24
C PRO A 83 9.69 -8.12 -1.14
N PHE A 84 8.47 -7.62 -1.38
CA PHE A 84 7.80 -6.66 -0.49
C PHE A 84 6.78 -7.32 0.46
N LEU A 85 6.44 -8.60 0.25
CA LEU A 85 5.35 -9.30 0.94
C LEU A 85 5.49 -9.34 2.47
N PHE A 86 6.73 -9.34 2.97
CA PHE A 86 7.03 -9.51 4.39
C PHE A 86 7.41 -8.21 5.10
N LEU A 87 7.33 -7.06 4.40
CA LEU A 87 7.63 -5.77 5.00
C LEU A 87 6.51 -5.37 5.98
N PRO A 88 6.85 -4.94 7.21
CA PRO A 88 5.87 -4.86 8.30
C PRO A 88 4.99 -3.62 8.23
N THR A 89 5.43 -2.56 7.57
CA THR A 89 4.68 -1.30 7.49
C THR A 89 4.42 -0.86 6.04
N VAL A 90 3.36 -0.07 5.86
CA VAL A 90 3.05 0.60 4.58
C VAL A 90 4.24 1.40 4.10
N LYS A 91 4.94 2.09 5.01
CA LYS A 91 6.12 2.88 4.71
C LYS A 91 7.26 2.03 4.17
N ASP A 92 7.56 0.91 4.82
CA ASP A 92 8.62 0.00 4.37
C ASP A 92 8.34 -0.51 2.96
N VAL A 93 7.09 -0.92 2.68
CA VAL A 93 6.67 -1.35 1.33
C VAL A 93 6.80 -0.20 0.34
N TRP A 94 6.29 0.98 0.69
CA TRP A 94 6.25 2.14 -0.19
C TRP A 94 7.65 2.63 -0.58
N ASP A 95 8.53 2.79 0.40
CA ASP A 95 9.91 3.23 0.18
C ASP A 95 10.69 2.19 -0.60
N ALA A 96 10.55 0.89 -0.28
CA ALA A 96 11.23 -0.17 -1.03
C ALA A 96 10.79 -0.23 -2.51
N VAL A 97 9.49 -0.05 -2.79
CA VAL A 97 8.97 0.01 -4.17
C VAL A 97 9.50 1.25 -4.89
N LYS A 98 9.50 2.41 -4.22
CA LYS A 98 10.05 3.65 -4.76
C LYS A 98 11.53 3.49 -5.10
N ASP A 99 12.35 3.05 -4.16
CA ASP A 99 13.80 2.90 -4.37
C ASP A 99 14.11 1.87 -5.47
N THR A 100 13.32 0.80 -5.58
CA THR A 100 13.54 -0.22 -6.61
C THR A 100 13.23 0.28 -8.02
N TYR A 101 12.14 1.03 -8.19
CA TYR A 101 11.59 1.32 -9.52
C TYR A 101 11.73 2.77 -9.98
N LEU A 102 11.79 3.74 -9.06
CA LEU A 102 12.10 5.12 -9.42
C LEU A 102 13.52 5.23 -9.99
N ASP A 103 14.48 4.53 -9.40
CA ASP A 103 15.86 4.52 -9.86
C ASP A 103 15.99 3.85 -11.24
N LEU A 104 15.21 2.80 -11.49
CA LEU A 104 15.19 2.11 -12.79
C LEU A 104 14.63 2.99 -13.92
N GLU A 105 13.60 3.77 -13.61
CA GLU A 105 12.96 4.69 -14.57
C GLU A 105 13.85 5.90 -14.85
N ASN A 106 14.56 6.43 -13.85
CA ASN A 106 15.54 7.51 -14.03
C ASN A 106 16.82 7.08 -14.74
N ALA A 107 17.14 5.79 -14.73
CA ALA A 107 18.32 5.22 -15.40
C ALA A 107 18.06 4.76 -16.84
N SER A 108 16.81 4.86 -17.32
CA SER A 108 16.38 4.48 -18.68
C SER A 108 16.31 5.67 -19.61
#